data_AF-A0A9F7TN21-F1
#
_entry.id   AF-A0A9F7TN21-F1
#
_cell.length_a   1.000
_cell.length_b   1.000
_cell.length_c   1.000
_cell.angle_alpha   90.00
_cell.angle_beta   90.00
_cell.angle_gamma   90.00
#
_symmetry.space_group_name_H-M   'P 1'
#
loop_
_entity.id
_entity.type
_entity.pdbx_description
1 polymer ?
#
loop_
_entity_poly.entity_id
_entity_poly.type
_entity_poly.pdbx_seq_one_letter_code
_entity_poly.pdbx_strand_id
1 'polypeptide(L)'
;MVCSGALGFLLLFLLHSASGVNNLYNIINSLHNKYGGDYQYALGINVLPRYCEQVAPLDQNFLPSDNNAQGVKRAMAGTDKIYKGVQLIGARPKPIPHSQNNNYHSEYLLLINSMSSRLAPNPLMKTLLDSNPDRCAVFFTRNSPCVKTCSTPNGRYSIIPALRSQFQNHEGPKAFVFNRVWPRDEDDPEWENNIKTINDIIPVYRCDGHCTLCVNNNNVDQRCLKN
;
A
#
# COMPACT_ATOMS: atom_id res chain seq x y z
N MET A 1 13.68 -59.03 15.30
CA MET A 1 14.49 -57.98 14.64
C MET A 1 13.61 -57.38 13.55
N VAL A 2 12.87 -56.28 13.80
CA VAL A 2 13.31 -54.85 13.79
C VAL A 2 13.95 -54.53 12.42
N CYS A 3 13.47 -53.63 11.55
CA CYS A 3 12.62 -52.45 11.76
C CYS A 3 11.87 -52.07 10.46
N SER A 4 10.61 -51.67 10.61
CA SER A 4 9.86 -50.81 9.69
C SER A 4 10.46 -49.40 9.66
N GLY A 5 10.38 -48.70 8.51
CA GLY A 5 10.62 -47.26 8.48
C GLY A 5 10.98 -46.66 7.12
N ALA A 6 10.04 -46.67 6.17
CA ALA A 6 10.12 -45.70 5.07
C ALA A 6 9.55 -44.37 5.60
N LEU A 7 10.44 -43.47 6.04
CA LEU A 7 10.09 -42.08 6.34
C LEU A 7 9.63 -41.39 5.06
N GLY A 8 8.32 -41.29 4.88
CA GLY A 8 7.73 -40.32 3.96
C GLY A 8 7.98 -38.92 4.49
N PHE A 9 8.95 -38.22 3.92
CA PHE A 9 9.06 -36.77 4.07
C PHE A 9 7.90 -36.13 3.30
N LEU A 10 6.76 -35.97 3.97
CA LEU A 10 5.72 -35.06 3.55
C LEU A 10 6.29 -33.63 3.72
N LEU A 11 6.87 -33.08 2.66
CA LEU A 11 7.10 -31.64 2.53
C LEU A 11 5.73 -30.97 2.48
N LEU A 12 5.15 -30.71 3.66
CA LEU A 12 4.09 -29.74 3.85
C LEU A 12 4.71 -28.38 3.53
N PHE A 13 4.71 -28.01 2.25
CA PHE A 13 4.66 -26.62 1.86
C PHE A 13 3.34 -26.09 2.42
N LEU A 14 3.38 -25.61 3.67
CA LEU A 14 2.39 -24.67 4.17
C LEU A 14 2.48 -23.48 3.22
N LEU A 15 1.61 -23.49 2.22
CA LEU A 15 1.14 -22.31 1.51
C LEU A 15 0.65 -21.36 2.61
N HIS A 16 1.56 -20.56 3.18
CA HIS A 16 1.19 -19.37 3.92
C HIS A 16 0.64 -18.42 2.87
N SER A 17 -0.63 -18.60 2.52
CA SER A 17 -1.41 -17.51 1.95
C SER A 17 -1.19 -16.34 2.88
N ALA A 18 -0.52 -15.29 2.39
CA ALA A 18 -0.26 -14.09 3.16
C ALA A 18 -1.56 -13.70 3.86
N SER A 19 -1.57 -13.76 5.19
CA SER A 19 -2.76 -13.52 5.98
C SER A 19 -3.23 -12.10 5.70
N GLY A 20 -4.52 -11.95 5.35
CA GLY A 20 -5.11 -10.64 5.14
C GLY A 20 -5.00 -9.77 6.39
N VAL A 21 -5.12 -8.46 6.23
CA VAL A 21 -5.09 -7.51 7.36
C VAL A 21 -6.50 -7.41 7.94
N ASN A 22 -6.76 -8.03 9.09
CA ASN A 22 -8.10 -8.07 9.70
C ASN A 22 -8.52 -6.70 10.29
N ASN A 23 -7.56 -5.94 10.80
CA ASN A 23 -7.82 -4.67 11.50
C ASN A 23 -7.76 -3.42 10.59
N LEU A 24 -7.97 -3.59 9.28
CA LEU A 24 -7.82 -2.51 8.29
C LEU A 24 -8.61 -1.26 8.64
N TYR A 25 -9.85 -1.40 9.11
CA TYR A 25 -10.69 -0.24 9.44
C TYR A 25 -10.01 0.67 10.48
N ASN A 26 -9.54 0.12 11.60
CA ASN A 26 -8.91 0.91 12.66
C ASN A 26 -7.59 1.53 12.19
N ILE A 27 -6.80 0.77 11.42
CA ILE A 27 -5.55 1.27 10.81
C ILE A 27 -5.82 2.46 9.91
N ILE A 28 -6.71 2.30 8.94
CA ILE A 28 -6.98 3.32 7.92
C ILE A 28 -7.67 4.53 8.53
N ASN A 29 -8.61 4.34 9.45
CA ASN A 29 -9.24 5.44 10.17
C ASN A 29 -8.20 6.25 10.97
N SER A 30 -7.26 5.59 11.66
CA SER A 30 -6.16 6.26 12.36
C SER A 30 -5.25 7.02 11.41
N LEU A 31 -4.81 6.39 10.32
CA LEU A 31 -3.93 7.02 9.32
C LEU A 31 -4.59 8.22 8.66
N HIS A 32 -5.85 8.07 8.23
CA HIS A 32 -6.63 9.12 7.60
C HIS A 32 -6.84 10.32 8.52
N ASN A 33 -7.33 10.10 9.75
CA ASN A 33 -7.64 11.18 10.69
C ASN A 33 -6.36 11.89 11.16
N LYS A 34 -5.29 11.12 11.42
CA LYS A 34 -4.07 11.66 12.01
C LYS A 34 -3.18 12.35 10.98
N TYR A 35 -3.02 11.79 9.78
CA TYR A 35 -2.04 12.25 8.79
C TYR A 35 -2.65 12.74 7.47
N GLY A 36 -3.89 12.39 7.19
CA GLY A 36 -4.60 12.77 5.97
C GLY A 36 -4.94 14.26 5.87
N GLY A 37 -5.54 14.61 4.74
CA GLY A 37 -6.10 15.94 4.45
C GLY A 37 -6.92 15.93 3.16
N ASP A 38 -7.38 17.11 2.72
CA ASP A 38 -8.33 17.26 1.61
C ASP A 38 -7.74 17.11 0.21
N TYR A 39 -6.46 16.71 0.09
CA TYR A 39 -5.74 16.53 -1.18
C TYR A 39 -5.47 15.06 -1.46
N GLN A 40 -4.96 14.71 -2.65
CA GLN A 40 -4.43 13.37 -2.90
C GLN A 40 -3.20 13.15 -2.00
N TYR A 41 -3.08 11.95 -1.43
CA TYR A 41 -1.91 11.54 -0.66
C TYR A 41 -1.83 10.01 -0.60
N ALA A 42 -0.65 9.51 -0.22
CA ALA A 42 -0.42 8.11 0.08
C ALA A 42 0.43 7.98 1.35
N LEU A 43 0.25 6.89 2.07
CA LEU A 43 0.97 6.52 3.28
C LEU A 43 1.39 5.05 3.18
N GLY A 44 2.55 4.71 3.70
CA GLY A 44 2.98 3.33 3.88
C GLY A 44 3.33 3.09 5.34
N ILE A 45 2.94 1.95 5.91
CA ILE A 45 3.35 1.55 7.25
C ILE A 45 3.99 0.16 7.24
N ASN A 46 4.88 -0.08 8.22
CA ASN A 46 5.37 -1.41 8.56
C ASN A 46 5.48 -1.57 10.09
N VAL A 47 4.49 -2.26 10.68
CA VAL A 47 4.21 -2.28 12.13
C VAL A 47 4.14 -3.71 12.68
N LEU A 48 4.03 -3.86 14.01
CA LEU A 48 3.95 -5.19 14.63
C LEU A 48 2.73 -5.99 14.12
N PRO A 49 2.86 -7.31 13.86
CA PRO A 49 1.77 -8.14 13.32
C PRO A 49 0.46 -8.08 14.10
N ARG A 50 0.55 -7.97 15.43
CA ARG A 50 -0.62 -7.85 16.33
C ARG A 50 -1.62 -6.77 15.91
N TYR A 51 -1.15 -5.67 15.32
CA TYR A 51 -2.02 -4.57 14.90
C TYR A 51 -2.89 -4.92 13.70
N CYS A 52 -2.54 -5.97 12.96
CA CYS A 52 -3.25 -6.44 11.78
C CYS A 52 -4.06 -7.70 12.04
N GLU A 53 -3.60 -8.56 12.95
CA GLU A 53 -4.29 -9.80 13.33
C GLU A 53 -5.50 -9.55 14.24
N GLN A 54 -5.35 -8.66 15.22
CA GLN A 54 -6.36 -8.41 16.24
C GLN A 54 -7.22 -7.22 15.85
N VAL A 55 -8.54 -7.44 15.74
CA VAL A 55 -9.51 -6.37 15.49
C VAL A 55 -9.71 -5.60 16.80
N ALA A 56 -8.89 -4.58 17.03
CA ALA A 56 -8.89 -3.76 18.23
C ALA A 56 -8.48 -2.31 17.93
N PRO A 57 -8.87 -1.34 18.77
CA PRO A 57 -8.37 0.03 18.69
C PRO A 57 -6.83 0.08 18.74
N LEU A 58 -6.24 1.01 18.00
CA LEU A 58 -4.80 1.20 17.98
C LEU A 58 -4.34 1.95 19.23
N ASP A 59 -3.34 1.42 19.91
CA ASP A 59 -2.73 2.02 21.08
C ASP A 59 -1.66 3.08 20.71
N GLN A 60 -1.10 3.73 21.73
CA GLN A 60 -0.01 4.71 21.57
C GLN A 60 1.28 4.11 20.99
N ASN A 61 1.42 2.78 20.99
CA ASN A 61 2.59 2.05 20.51
C ASN A 61 2.43 1.58 19.05
N PHE A 62 1.38 2.00 18.35
CA PHE A 62 1.17 1.67 16.93
C PHE A 62 2.29 2.20 16.03
N LEU A 63 2.66 3.48 16.21
CA LEU A 63 3.72 4.17 15.46
C LEU A 63 4.61 4.99 16.40
N PRO A 64 5.34 4.37 17.35
CA PRO A 64 6.08 5.07 18.39
C PRO A 64 7.15 6.00 17.83
N SER A 65 7.81 5.61 16.74
CA SER A 65 8.87 6.42 16.10
C SER A 65 8.34 7.52 15.18
N ASP A 66 7.05 7.47 14.82
CA ASP A 66 6.41 8.36 13.85
C ASP A 66 5.13 8.99 14.41
N ASN A 67 5.09 9.21 15.73
CA ASN A 67 3.88 9.67 16.42
C ASN A 67 3.59 11.17 16.25
N ASN A 68 4.55 11.96 15.75
CA ASN A 68 4.44 13.40 15.53
C ASN A 68 3.65 13.74 14.24
N ALA A 69 2.32 13.71 14.34
CA ALA A 69 1.42 14.00 13.23
C ALA A 69 1.68 15.34 12.52
N GLN A 70 1.98 16.39 13.29
CA GLN A 70 2.24 17.71 12.73
C GLN A 70 3.55 17.73 11.94
N GLY A 71 4.58 17.03 12.42
CA GLY A 71 5.85 16.85 11.70
C GLY A 71 5.63 16.14 10.35
N VAL A 72 4.89 15.03 10.37
CA VAL A 72 4.54 14.25 9.17
C VAL A 72 3.79 15.13 8.15
N LYS A 73 2.74 15.84 8.59
CA LYS A 73 1.96 16.74 7.72
C LYS A 73 2.81 17.87 7.14
N ARG A 74 3.69 18.49 7.93
CA ARG A 74 4.60 19.54 7.47
C ARG A 74 5.58 19.03 6.42
N ALA A 75 6.18 17.87 6.62
CA ALA A 75 7.09 17.26 5.65
C ALA A 75 6.40 16.98 4.31
N MET A 76 5.21 16.35 4.35
CA MET A 76 4.41 16.10 3.14
C MET A 76 3.90 17.39 2.47
N ALA A 77 3.79 18.50 3.20
CA ALA A 77 3.44 19.81 2.65
C ALA A 77 4.66 20.57 2.09
N GLY A 78 5.88 20.20 2.49
CA GLY A 78 7.14 20.84 2.10
C GLY A 78 7.50 20.66 0.63
N THR A 79 8.70 21.09 0.26
CA THR A 79 9.19 21.11 -1.13
C THR A 79 9.23 19.71 -1.74
N ASP A 80 9.68 18.72 -0.98
CA ASP A 80 9.80 17.35 -1.49
C ASP A 80 8.51 16.56 -1.47
N LYS A 81 7.48 17.08 -0.80
CA LYS A 81 6.15 16.46 -0.66
C LYS A 81 6.18 15.07 -0.05
N ILE A 82 7.21 14.75 0.73
CA ILE A 82 7.48 13.41 1.26
C ILE A 82 7.82 13.50 2.75
N TYR A 83 7.32 12.53 3.51
CA TYR A 83 7.77 12.19 4.85
C TYR A 83 8.45 10.82 4.80
N LYS A 84 9.63 10.73 5.41
CA LYS A 84 10.40 9.49 5.56
C LYS A 84 10.62 9.21 7.04
N GLY A 85 9.83 8.30 7.59
CA GLY A 85 9.94 7.79 8.95
C GLY A 85 10.53 6.40 9.02
N VAL A 86 10.45 5.81 10.22
CA VAL A 86 10.96 4.44 10.50
C VAL A 86 9.88 3.39 10.24
N GLN A 87 8.65 3.68 10.65
CA GLN A 87 7.47 2.83 10.56
C GLN A 87 6.38 3.43 9.69
N LEU A 88 6.48 4.71 9.36
CA LEU A 88 5.55 5.45 8.50
C LEU A 88 6.33 6.20 7.41
N ILE A 89 5.88 6.06 6.17
CA ILE A 89 6.25 6.95 5.06
C ILE A 89 4.99 7.63 4.53
N GLY A 90 5.14 8.80 3.93
CA GLY A 90 4.00 9.51 3.38
C GLY A 90 4.38 10.43 2.24
N ALA A 91 3.47 10.63 1.29
CA ALA A 91 3.67 11.55 0.18
C ALA A 91 2.39 12.26 -0.22
N ARG A 92 2.56 13.45 -0.81
CA ARG A 92 1.55 14.19 -1.56
C ARG A 92 2.03 14.42 -2.98
N PRO A 93 1.14 14.70 -3.94
CA PRO A 93 1.55 15.00 -5.31
C PRO A 93 2.61 16.11 -5.37
N LYS A 94 3.65 15.89 -6.18
CA LYS A 94 4.75 16.83 -6.39
C LYS A 94 4.74 17.32 -7.84
N PRO A 95 4.73 18.65 -8.09
CA PRO A 95 4.85 19.18 -9.45
C PRO A 95 6.07 18.63 -10.18
N ILE A 96 5.88 18.21 -11.42
CA ILE A 96 6.98 17.77 -12.28
C ILE A 96 7.68 19.02 -12.83
N PRO A 97 9.00 19.18 -12.61
CA PRO A 97 9.73 20.31 -13.16
C PRO A 97 9.54 20.42 -14.68
N HIS A 98 9.26 21.64 -15.15
CA HIS A 98 9.03 21.95 -16.58
C HIS A 98 7.81 21.24 -17.21
N SER A 99 6.88 20.72 -16.41
CA SER A 99 5.58 20.25 -16.91
C SER A 99 4.47 21.16 -16.41
N GLN A 100 3.59 21.59 -17.32
CA GLN A 100 2.37 22.30 -16.93
C GLN A 100 1.34 21.30 -16.39
N ASN A 101 0.76 21.59 -15.23
CA ASN A 101 -0.37 20.87 -14.63
C ASN A 101 -0.19 19.37 -14.36
N ASN A 102 1.03 18.82 -14.47
CA ASN A 102 1.31 17.42 -14.14
C ASN A 102 2.10 17.30 -12.86
N ASN A 103 1.71 16.33 -12.04
CA ASN A 103 2.37 16.02 -10.78
C ASN A 103 2.85 14.57 -10.81
N TYR A 104 3.98 14.28 -10.18
CA TYR A 104 4.24 12.94 -9.67
C TYR A 104 3.18 12.64 -8.63
N HIS A 105 2.44 11.53 -8.82
CA HIS A 105 1.45 11.08 -7.86
C HIS A 105 2.12 10.53 -6.60
N SER A 106 1.41 10.61 -5.48
CA SER A 106 1.90 10.16 -4.18
C SER A 106 2.36 8.70 -4.19
N GLU A 107 1.68 7.85 -4.95
CA GLU A 107 2.00 6.44 -5.11
C GLU A 107 3.35 6.24 -5.79
N TYR A 108 3.59 6.97 -6.88
CA TYR A 108 4.85 6.97 -7.61
C TYR A 108 6.02 7.46 -6.75
N LEU A 109 5.79 8.51 -5.94
CA LEU A 109 6.81 9.07 -5.04
C LEU A 109 7.26 8.07 -3.97
N LEU A 110 6.34 7.26 -3.44
CA LEU A 110 6.68 6.27 -2.39
C LEU A 110 7.23 4.96 -2.95
N LEU A 111 6.71 4.50 -4.09
CA LEU A 111 7.07 3.21 -4.67
C LEU A 111 8.25 3.29 -5.65
N ILE A 112 8.54 4.44 -6.26
CA ILE A 112 9.52 4.51 -7.36
C ILE A 112 10.57 5.57 -7.09
N ASN A 113 10.18 6.84 -7.00
CA ASN A 113 11.15 7.94 -6.92
C ASN A 113 10.79 8.95 -5.83
N SER A 114 11.40 8.77 -4.66
CA SER A 114 11.22 9.64 -3.50
C SER A 114 12.07 10.92 -3.53
N MET A 115 12.95 11.08 -4.50
CA MET A 115 13.80 12.28 -4.62
C MET A 115 13.34 13.19 -5.76
N SER A 116 12.45 12.71 -6.64
CA SER A 116 12.01 13.41 -7.85
C SER A 116 13.18 13.88 -8.75
N SER A 117 14.39 13.37 -8.53
CA SER A 117 15.61 13.67 -9.31
C SER A 117 16.02 12.42 -10.11
N ARG A 118 16.83 12.63 -11.16
CA ARG A 118 17.36 11.55 -12.03
C ARG A 118 18.44 10.69 -11.36
N LEU A 119 18.67 10.86 -10.05
CA LEU A 119 19.53 9.97 -9.29
C LEU A 119 18.86 8.57 -9.21
N ALA A 120 19.65 7.57 -8.83
CA ALA A 120 19.14 6.20 -8.68
C ALA A 120 17.83 6.17 -7.87
N PRO A 121 16.80 5.44 -8.32
CA PRO A 121 15.53 5.33 -7.60
C PRO A 121 15.75 4.93 -6.15
N ASN A 122 15.14 5.66 -5.22
CA ASN A 122 15.15 5.32 -3.79
C ASN A 122 13.71 5.02 -3.33
N PRO A 123 13.19 3.81 -3.59
CA PRO A 123 11.82 3.45 -3.24
C PRO A 123 11.66 3.34 -1.72
N LEU A 124 10.98 4.32 -1.11
CA LEU A 124 10.81 4.36 0.34
C LEU A 124 9.98 3.19 0.86
N MET A 125 8.99 2.73 0.08
CA MET A 125 8.21 1.56 0.46
C MET A 125 9.09 0.31 0.52
N LYS A 126 10.03 0.13 -0.41
CA LYS A 126 11.02 -0.96 -0.33
C LYS A 126 11.85 -0.87 0.95
N THR A 127 12.43 0.30 1.26
CA THR A 127 13.21 0.48 2.50
C THR A 127 12.37 0.18 3.74
N LEU A 128 11.10 0.59 3.74
CA LEU A 128 10.18 0.35 4.83
C LEU A 128 9.89 -1.15 5.01
N LEU A 129 9.65 -1.88 3.93
CA LEU A 129 9.41 -3.34 3.95
C LEU A 129 10.67 -4.12 4.33
N ASP A 130 11.82 -3.79 3.75
CA ASP A 130 13.10 -4.46 4.00
C ASP A 130 13.58 -4.32 5.47
N SER A 131 13.04 -3.35 6.23
CA SER A 131 13.37 -3.18 7.65
C SER A 131 12.95 -4.39 8.51
N ASN A 132 11.86 -5.07 8.14
CA ASN A 132 11.42 -6.34 8.71
C ASN A 132 10.31 -6.95 7.82
N PRO A 133 10.55 -8.10 7.16
CA PRO A 133 9.60 -8.72 6.22
C PRO A 133 8.42 -9.45 6.89
N ASP A 134 8.50 -9.76 8.18
CA ASP A 134 7.46 -10.50 8.92
C ASP A 134 6.39 -9.58 9.51
N ARG A 135 6.65 -8.28 9.49
CA ARG A 135 5.75 -7.25 10.04
C ARG A 135 4.51 -7.06 9.19
N CYS A 136 3.52 -6.38 9.75
CA CYS A 136 2.35 -6.00 8.97
C CYS A 136 2.60 -4.74 8.16
N ALA A 137 2.41 -4.84 6.85
CA ALA A 137 2.55 -3.74 5.90
C ALA A 137 1.20 -3.29 5.34
N VAL A 138 0.94 -1.98 5.35
CA VAL A 138 -0.22 -1.40 4.67
C VAL A 138 0.24 -0.25 3.81
N PHE A 139 -0.12 -0.29 2.52
CA PHE A 139 0.08 0.82 1.61
C PHE A 139 -1.28 1.44 1.29
N PHE A 140 -1.50 2.65 1.80
CA PHE A 140 -2.75 3.37 1.72
C PHE A 140 -2.65 4.57 0.77
N THR A 141 -3.65 4.75 -0.08
CA THR A 141 -3.81 5.90 -0.98
C THR A 141 -5.18 6.52 -0.78
N ARG A 142 -5.30 7.85 -0.91
CA ARG A 142 -6.62 8.48 -0.80
C ARG A 142 -7.52 8.10 -1.98
N ASN A 143 -7.06 8.38 -3.20
CA ASN A 143 -7.72 7.89 -4.40
C ASN A 143 -7.03 6.62 -4.93
N SER A 144 -7.78 5.81 -5.67
CA SER A 144 -7.22 4.68 -6.40
C SER A 144 -6.15 5.13 -7.40
N PRO A 145 -5.15 4.27 -7.69
CA PRO A 145 -4.15 4.58 -8.71
C PRO A 145 -4.80 4.76 -10.07
N CYS A 146 -4.69 5.96 -10.65
CA CYS A 146 -5.43 6.28 -11.86
C CYS A 146 -5.01 5.44 -13.08
N VAL A 147 -6.00 5.11 -13.89
CA VAL A 147 -5.92 4.21 -15.05
C VAL A 147 -4.88 4.66 -16.07
N LYS A 148 -4.82 5.95 -16.38
CA LYS A 148 -3.97 6.50 -17.45
C LYS A 148 -2.48 6.57 -17.13
N THR A 149 -2.09 6.40 -15.86
CA THR A 149 -0.67 6.53 -15.47
C THR A 149 -0.21 5.51 -14.45
N CYS A 150 -0.84 5.48 -13.27
CA CYS A 150 -0.31 4.76 -12.12
C CYS A 150 -0.66 3.27 -12.20
N SER A 151 -1.87 2.95 -12.65
CA SER A 151 -2.31 1.56 -12.78
C SER A 151 -2.23 1.01 -14.20
N THR A 152 -1.78 1.80 -15.19
CA THR A 152 -1.51 1.29 -16.55
C THR A 152 -0.42 0.22 -16.49
N PRO A 153 -0.67 -1.02 -16.94
CA PRO A 153 0.38 -2.03 -16.99
C PRO A 153 1.57 -1.58 -17.86
N ASN A 154 2.78 -1.75 -17.35
CA ASN A 154 4.04 -1.41 -18.05
C ASN A 154 4.21 0.07 -18.48
N GLY A 155 3.31 0.97 -18.08
CA GLY A 155 3.44 2.40 -18.33
C GLY A 155 4.66 3.00 -17.63
N ARG A 156 5.20 4.10 -18.16
CA ARG A 156 6.38 4.80 -17.60
C ARG A 156 6.24 5.18 -16.13
N TYR A 157 5.02 5.49 -15.69
CA TYR A 157 4.69 5.87 -14.31
C TYR A 157 3.91 4.78 -13.57
N SER A 158 3.85 3.58 -14.14
CA SER A 158 3.14 2.44 -13.57
C SER A 158 3.75 2.04 -12.24
N ILE A 159 2.90 1.89 -11.23
CA ILE A 159 3.30 1.39 -9.92
C ILE A 159 3.32 -0.14 -9.86
N ILE A 160 2.71 -0.83 -10.84
CA ILE A 160 2.54 -2.30 -10.84
C ILE A 160 3.90 -3.03 -10.75
N PRO A 161 4.93 -2.71 -11.57
CA PRO A 161 6.24 -3.37 -11.44
C PRO A 161 6.90 -3.11 -10.08
N ALA A 162 6.71 -1.91 -9.51
CA ALA A 162 7.24 -1.54 -8.21
C ALA A 162 6.53 -2.32 -7.09
N LEU A 163 5.20 -2.42 -7.13
CA LEU A 163 4.44 -3.25 -6.19
C LEU A 163 4.92 -4.70 -6.24
N ARG A 164 5.04 -5.28 -7.44
CA ARG A 164 5.48 -6.67 -7.61
C ARG A 164 6.86 -6.90 -6.99
N SER A 165 7.84 -6.10 -7.40
CA SER A 165 9.23 -6.27 -6.92
C SER A 165 9.41 -6.01 -5.42
N GLN A 166 8.58 -5.16 -4.82
CA GLN A 166 8.74 -4.76 -3.41
C GLN A 166 7.97 -5.65 -2.44
N PHE A 167 6.78 -6.12 -2.82
CA PHE A 167 5.93 -6.94 -1.94
C PHE A 167 6.10 -8.45 -2.12
N GLN A 168 6.79 -8.91 -3.19
CA GLN A 168 7.00 -10.34 -3.45
C GLN A 168 7.66 -11.11 -2.29
N ASN A 169 8.58 -10.47 -1.56
CA ASN A 169 9.35 -11.10 -0.48
C ASN A 169 8.83 -10.70 0.91
N HIS A 170 7.75 -9.93 0.98
CA HIS A 170 7.15 -9.56 2.27
C HIS A 170 6.27 -10.71 2.74
N GLU A 171 6.64 -11.36 3.84
CA GLU A 171 5.96 -12.58 4.32
C GLU A 171 4.78 -12.26 5.25
N GLY A 172 4.89 -11.16 6.02
CA GLY A 172 3.86 -10.74 6.95
C GLY A 172 2.56 -10.27 6.29
N PRO A 173 1.52 -9.97 7.10
CA PRO A 173 0.25 -9.47 6.61
C PRO A 173 0.45 -8.22 5.74
N LYS A 174 -0.21 -8.17 4.58
CA LYS A 174 -0.08 -7.05 3.65
C LYS A 174 -1.39 -6.65 2.99
N ALA A 175 -1.57 -5.35 2.78
CA ALA A 175 -2.72 -4.81 2.06
C ALA A 175 -2.36 -3.56 1.27
N PHE A 176 -2.91 -3.46 0.05
CA PHE A 176 -3.04 -2.22 -0.69
C PHE A 176 -4.43 -1.67 -0.41
N VAL A 177 -4.53 -0.40 -0.01
CA VAL A 177 -5.81 0.20 0.35
C VAL A 177 -5.99 1.52 -0.36
N PHE A 178 -7.17 1.75 -0.93
CA PHE A 178 -7.58 3.09 -1.34
C PHE A 178 -8.88 3.51 -0.63
N ASN A 179 -9.09 4.81 -0.42
CA ASN A 179 -10.33 5.30 0.20
C ASN A 179 -11.44 5.52 -0.83
N ARG A 180 -11.08 6.05 -2.00
CA ARG A 180 -12.02 6.46 -3.05
C ARG A 180 -11.54 6.06 -4.43
N VAL A 181 -12.46 5.80 -5.35
CA VAL A 181 -12.09 5.61 -6.76
C VAL A 181 -11.70 6.97 -7.33
N TRP A 182 -10.62 7.01 -8.12
CA TRP A 182 -10.22 8.22 -8.83
C TRP A 182 -11.40 8.71 -9.68
N PRO A 183 -11.90 9.95 -9.49
CA PRO A 183 -13.19 10.36 -10.06
C PRO A 183 -13.32 10.26 -11.58
N ARG A 184 -12.20 10.22 -12.32
CA ARG A 184 -12.21 10.09 -13.79
C ARG A 184 -12.26 8.64 -14.28
N ASP A 185 -12.12 7.69 -13.36
CA ASP A 185 -12.02 6.27 -13.66
C ASP A 185 -13.19 5.49 -13.00
N GLU A 186 -14.24 6.20 -12.54
CA GLU A 186 -15.46 5.57 -12.04
C GLU A 186 -16.14 4.80 -13.16
N ASP A 187 -16.46 3.52 -12.92
CA ASP A 187 -16.99 2.57 -13.89
C ASP A 187 -16.13 2.40 -15.17
N ASP A 188 -14.83 2.76 -15.13
CA ASP A 188 -13.90 2.53 -16.22
C ASP A 188 -13.53 1.03 -16.31
N PRO A 189 -13.79 0.35 -17.45
CA PRO A 189 -13.42 -1.06 -17.60
C PRO A 189 -11.92 -1.35 -17.45
N GLU A 190 -11.05 -0.38 -17.76
CA GLU A 190 -9.61 -0.51 -17.52
C GLU A 190 -9.30 -0.52 -16.02
N TRP A 191 -10.03 0.25 -15.20
CA TRP A 191 -9.87 0.21 -13.75
C TRP A 191 -10.21 -1.17 -13.18
N GLU A 192 -11.29 -1.79 -13.65
CA GLU A 192 -11.67 -3.15 -13.25
C GLU A 192 -10.57 -4.19 -13.56
N ASN A 193 -9.90 -4.06 -14.71
CA ASN A 193 -8.78 -4.96 -15.06
C ASN A 193 -7.51 -4.64 -14.27
N ASN A 194 -7.24 -3.36 -14.05
CA ASN A 194 -6.05 -2.91 -13.34
C ASN A 194 -6.10 -3.29 -11.86
N ILE A 195 -7.27 -3.19 -11.21
CA ILE A 195 -7.41 -3.58 -9.80
C ILE A 195 -7.22 -5.10 -9.60
N LYS A 196 -7.66 -5.94 -10.54
CA LYS A 196 -7.35 -7.39 -10.54
C LYS A 196 -5.84 -7.62 -10.61
N THR A 197 -5.16 -6.93 -11.54
CA THR A 197 -3.70 -7.01 -11.70
C THR A 197 -2.94 -6.61 -10.44
N ILE A 198 -3.41 -5.58 -9.73
CA ILE A 198 -2.82 -5.17 -8.44
C ILE A 198 -3.12 -6.22 -7.36
N ASN A 199 -4.34 -6.75 -7.32
CA ASN A 199 -4.75 -7.76 -6.34
C ASN A 199 -3.96 -9.07 -6.43
N ASP A 200 -3.53 -9.47 -7.62
CA ASP A 200 -2.66 -10.62 -7.82
C ASP A 200 -1.27 -10.45 -7.18
N ILE A 201 -0.87 -9.21 -6.88
CA ILE A 201 0.40 -8.88 -6.23
C ILE A 201 0.20 -8.72 -4.72
N ILE A 202 -0.84 -7.99 -4.33
CA ILE A 202 -1.13 -7.62 -2.95
C ILE A 202 -2.64 -7.46 -2.79
N PRO A 203 -3.27 -8.06 -1.75
CA PRO A 203 -4.72 -7.93 -1.54
C PRO A 203 -5.17 -6.47 -1.52
N VAL A 204 -6.14 -6.13 -2.37
CA VAL A 204 -6.64 -4.76 -2.54
C VAL A 204 -7.94 -4.57 -1.78
N TYR A 205 -8.01 -3.48 -1.02
CA TYR A 205 -9.21 -3.09 -0.29
C TYR A 205 -9.62 -1.64 -0.60
N ARG A 206 -10.93 -1.40 -0.65
CA ARG A 206 -11.49 -0.05 -0.54
C ARG A 206 -11.92 0.18 0.90
N CYS A 207 -11.47 1.26 1.54
CA CYS A 207 -11.86 1.61 2.90
C CYS A 207 -12.50 3.00 2.95
N ASP A 208 -13.83 3.10 3.09
CA ASP A 208 -14.64 4.32 3.06
C ASP A 208 -15.66 4.40 4.20
N GLY A 209 -15.20 4.13 5.43
CA GLY A 209 -16.04 3.94 6.61
C GLY A 209 -16.33 2.48 6.91
N HIS A 210 -16.07 1.59 5.96
CA HIS A 210 -15.89 0.15 6.12
C HIS A 210 -14.83 -0.32 5.13
N CYS A 211 -14.21 -1.48 5.34
CA CYS A 211 -13.17 -2.00 4.44
C CYS A 211 -13.68 -3.22 3.66
N THR A 212 -13.65 -3.12 2.35
CA THR A 212 -14.14 -4.14 1.41
C THR A 212 -12.97 -4.73 0.64
N LEU A 213 -12.82 -6.06 0.64
CA LEU A 213 -11.91 -6.74 -0.26
C LEU A 213 -12.40 -6.57 -1.69
N CYS A 214 -11.57 -5.99 -2.55
CA CYS A 214 -12.02 -5.58 -3.86
C CYS A 214 -12.13 -6.71 -4.88
N VAL A 215 -11.32 -7.76 -4.75
CA VAL A 215 -11.31 -8.86 -5.71
C VAL A 215 -11.42 -10.18 -4.96
N ASN A 216 -12.45 -10.96 -5.30
CA ASN A 216 -12.67 -12.29 -4.77
C ASN A 216 -13.04 -13.23 -5.93
N ASN A 217 -12.26 -14.31 -6.12
CA ASN A 217 -12.44 -15.26 -7.22
C ASN A 217 -12.55 -14.56 -8.60
N ASN A 218 -11.65 -13.61 -8.88
CA ASN A 218 -11.62 -12.77 -10.08
C ASN A 218 -12.82 -11.83 -10.30
N ASN A 219 -13.80 -11.81 -9.39
CA ASN A 219 -14.90 -10.85 -9.41
C ASN A 219 -14.53 -9.59 -8.63
N VAL A 220 -14.81 -8.42 -9.20
CA VAL A 220 -14.57 -7.13 -8.53
C VAL A 220 -15.83 -6.68 -7.82
N ASP A 221 -15.71 -6.34 -6.54
CA ASP A 221 -16.81 -5.74 -5.78
C ASP A 221 -17.15 -4.37 -6.37
N GLN A 222 -18.43 -4.11 -6.63
CA GLN A 222 -18.92 -2.87 -7.24
C GLN A 222 -18.55 -1.63 -6.43
N ARG A 223 -18.41 -1.75 -5.10
CA ARG A 223 -17.92 -0.65 -4.26
C ARG A 223 -16.49 -0.28 -4.62
N CYS A 224 -15.70 -1.15 -5.23
CA CYS A 224 -14.34 -0.80 -5.64
C CYS A 224 -14.25 -0.11 -7.02
N LEU A 225 -15.37 0.08 -7.72
CA LEU A 225 -15.41 0.61 -9.10
C LEU A 225 -15.97 2.03 -9.22
N LYS A 226 -16.69 2.52 -8.21
CA LYS A 226 -17.24 3.90 -8.17
C LYS A 226 -17.35 4.40 -6.75
N ASN A 227 -17.46 5.72 -6.57
CA ASN A 227 -17.54 6.33 -5.23
C ASN A 227 -18.89 6.11 -4.56
#